data_AF-A0A7S2UDN5-F1
#
_entry.id   AF-A0A7S2UDN5-F1
#
_cell.length_a   1.000
_cell.length_b   1.000
_cell.length_c   1.000
_cell.angle_alpha   90.00
_cell.angle_beta   90.00
_cell.angle_gamma   90.00
#
_symmetry.space_group_name_H-M   'P 1'
#
loop_
_entity.id
_entity.type
_entity.pdbx_description
1 polymer ?
#
loop_
_entity_poly.entity_id
_entity_poly.type
_entity_poly.pdbx_seq_one_letter_code
_entity_poly.pdbx_strand_id
1 'polypeptide(L)'
;LLRASLSARYRLGGGVIRDNPYLDAFLFVPFAQTIISLETHDDAIQALSQASKKSSQIDQMADDVFDKIFGADKPDPNKRRTQEVIAKPASVNIRLKALESYLRPALVPHERWSDVERWRFHNRFLKWARAEFLLAKHGDYVRETVDLYPKLGIRQRKKSSFLKTVLVGGSSSDGADMGKKNGRLPLPSSSQLMKAFDMQNWNRTVSPQGGQVRMKKIAKQLGGAAIQFPGSSFCFASLPDETDVSSTSLEDLLELAGGHVAGCGPFNVVCEENEIWEFWTKDYVSTLASYLLDRTEEFGHGETLILDVGAGDGTLAHFLREFMMLEAKRRAQPQGVSSATRKRRPKRSVNPTLHENSLRVPQVLATDDGSWNLEMKADLEMLNVKDSMAKYGKKGHPDEQNRRQLIVLCSWMPMGEDWSADIRSGGADEYILIGESDDGNCGDNWMTWGNPDFFDSAIEGPAGRQNDEIATDMIPPYSMDGYVRTNLDELSKLQFSRFDSRESSTSSTVSFRQKQIDV
;
A
#
# COMPACT_ATOMS: atom_id res chain seq x y z
N LEU A 1 -16.47 -10.17 -26.22
CA LEU A 1 -15.32 -9.27 -26.50
C LEU A 1 -14.08 -9.67 -25.70
N LEU A 2 -14.09 -9.55 -24.36
CA LEU A 2 -12.92 -9.83 -23.49
C LEU A 2 -12.17 -11.14 -23.82
N ARG A 3 -12.91 -12.26 -23.94
CA ARG A 3 -12.33 -13.57 -24.32
C ARG A 3 -11.48 -13.52 -25.60
N ALA A 4 -12.01 -12.90 -26.65
CA ALA A 4 -11.33 -12.79 -27.94
C ALA A 4 -10.10 -11.88 -27.82
N SER A 5 -10.22 -10.77 -27.08
CA SER A 5 -9.15 -9.83 -26.80
C SER A 5 -7.98 -10.49 -26.04
N LEU A 6 -8.26 -11.22 -24.96
CA LEU A 6 -7.23 -11.94 -24.19
C LEU A 6 -6.57 -13.05 -25.02
N SER A 7 -7.36 -13.79 -25.81
CA SER A 7 -6.82 -14.83 -26.68
C SER A 7 -5.90 -14.24 -27.78
N ALA A 8 -6.29 -13.13 -28.38
CA ALA A 8 -5.46 -12.41 -29.35
C ALA A 8 -4.21 -11.85 -28.68
N ARG A 9 -4.34 -11.29 -27.47
CA ARG A 9 -3.24 -10.75 -26.68
C ARG A 9 -2.20 -11.82 -26.34
N TYR A 10 -2.65 -13.02 -25.97
CA TYR A 10 -1.82 -14.18 -25.73
C TYR A 10 -1.01 -14.58 -26.98
N ARG A 11 -1.68 -14.74 -28.12
CA ARG A 11 -1.06 -15.14 -29.39
C ARG A 11 -0.08 -14.09 -29.91
N LEU A 12 -0.47 -12.82 -29.94
CA LEU A 12 0.37 -11.72 -30.42
C LEU A 12 1.54 -11.42 -29.46
N GLY A 13 1.35 -11.69 -28.17
CA GLY A 13 2.37 -11.50 -27.14
C GLY A 13 3.29 -12.71 -26.93
N GLY A 14 3.18 -13.78 -27.74
CA GLY A 14 4.00 -14.98 -27.61
C GLY A 14 3.89 -15.68 -26.25
N GLY A 15 2.71 -15.66 -25.63
CA GLY A 15 2.49 -16.22 -24.28
C GLY A 15 2.31 -15.19 -23.16
N VAL A 16 2.47 -13.90 -23.48
CA VAL A 16 2.31 -12.72 -22.60
C VAL A 16 3.15 -12.81 -21.32
N ILE A 17 4.37 -12.29 -21.37
CA ILE A 17 5.21 -12.07 -20.16
C ILE A 17 5.35 -10.57 -19.85
N ARG A 18 5.06 -9.67 -20.81
CA ARG A 18 5.29 -8.23 -20.67
C ARG A 18 4.02 -7.41 -20.85
N ASP A 19 3.86 -6.40 -20.00
CA ASP A 19 2.80 -5.39 -20.14
C ASP A 19 2.97 -4.59 -21.43
N ASN A 20 1.87 -4.38 -22.15
CA ASN A 20 1.86 -3.59 -23.39
C ASN A 20 0.52 -2.83 -23.49
N PRO A 21 0.46 -1.60 -22.95
CA PRO A 21 -0.78 -0.85 -22.89
C PRO A 21 -1.37 -0.50 -24.26
N TYR A 22 -0.51 -0.30 -25.27
CA TYR A 22 -0.95 -0.01 -26.63
C TYR A 22 -1.63 -1.22 -27.28
N LEU A 23 -1.05 -2.42 -27.11
CA LEU A 23 -1.65 -3.65 -27.61
C LEU A 23 -2.95 -3.96 -26.88
N ASP A 24 -3.01 -3.74 -25.56
CA ASP A 24 -4.23 -3.92 -24.78
C ASP A 24 -5.37 -3.01 -25.29
N ALA A 25 -5.05 -1.73 -25.55
CA ALA A 25 -6.00 -0.76 -26.10
C ALA A 25 -6.46 -1.15 -27.51
N PHE A 26 -5.53 -1.54 -28.40
CA PHE A 26 -5.83 -2.00 -29.76
C PHE A 26 -6.74 -3.23 -29.77
N LEU A 27 -6.55 -4.15 -28.81
CA LEU A 27 -7.37 -5.34 -28.65
C LEU A 27 -8.65 -5.09 -27.84
N PHE A 28 -8.96 -3.84 -27.50
CA PHE A 28 -10.15 -3.44 -26.72
C PHE A 28 -10.24 -4.10 -25.34
N VAL A 29 -9.11 -4.50 -24.73
CA VAL A 29 -9.11 -5.07 -23.38
C VAL A 29 -9.70 -4.07 -22.36
N PRO A 30 -9.23 -2.80 -22.27
CA PRO A 30 -9.79 -1.83 -21.33
C PRO A 30 -11.28 -1.52 -21.56
N PHE A 31 -11.71 -1.52 -22.82
CA PHE A 31 -13.11 -1.29 -23.17
C PHE A 31 -14.00 -2.45 -22.69
N ALA A 32 -13.57 -3.70 -22.92
CA ALA A 32 -14.29 -4.88 -22.44
C ALA A 32 -14.35 -4.94 -20.91
N GLN A 33 -13.24 -4.60 -20.24
CA GLN A 33 -13.19 -4.45 -18.77
C GLN A 33 -14.22 -3.45 -18.28
N THR A 34 -14.29 -2.28 -18.91
CA THR A 34 -15.24 -1.22 -18.55
C THR A 34 -16.69 -1.68 -18.69
N ILE A 35 -17.05 -2.33 -19.80
CA ILE A 35 -18.40 -2.87 -20.00
C ILE A 35 -18.75 -3.85 -18.88
N ILE A 36 -17.88 -4.81 -18.57
CA ILE A 36 -18.14 -5.80 -17.52
C ILE A 36 -18.34 -5.13 -16.16
N SER A 37 -17.52 -4.14 -15.82
CA SER A 37 -17.66 -3.39 -14.56
C SER A 37 -19.01 -2.66 -14.45
N LEU A 38 -19.52 -2.09 -15.56
CA LEU A 38 -20.81 -1.41 -15.60
C LEU A 38 -21.98 -2.38 -15.50
N GLU A 39 -21.99 -3.40 -16.36
CA GLU A 39 -23.06 -4.40 -16.40
C GLU A 39 -23.18 -5.14 -15.06
N THR A 40 -22.05 -5.51 -14.46
CA THR A 40 -22.01 -6.10 -13.11
C THR A 40 -22.64 -5.18 -12.07
N HIS A 41 -22.42 -3.86 -12.17
CA HIS A 41 -22.98 -2.89 -11.24
C HIS A 41 -24.49 -2.73 -11.42
N ASP A 42 -24.94 -2.59 -12.68
CA ASP A 42 -26.35 -2.42 -13.01
C ASP A 42 -27.17 -3.66 -12.64
N ASP A 43 -26.69 -4.85 -12.95
CA ASP A 43 -27.32 -6.12 -12.56
C ASP A 43 -27.41 -6.27 -11.04
N ALA A 44 -26.36 -5.88 -10.32
CA ALA A 44 -26.37 -5.90 -8.86
C ALA A 44 -27.42 -4.94 -8.28
N ILE A 45 -27.55 -3.72 -8.83
CA ILE A 45 -28.59 -2.77 -8.43
C ILE A 45 -29.98 -3.32 -8.73
N GLN A 46 -30.19 -3.89 -9.91
CA GLN A 46 -31.48 -4.47 -10.28
C GLN A 46 -31.86 -5.62 -9.35
N ALA A 47 -30.95 -6.56 -9.09
CA ALA A 47 -31.19 -7.68 -8.20
C ALA A 47 -31.43 -7.23 -6.75
N LEU A 48 -30.72 -6.22 -6.25
CA LEU A 48 -30.99 -5.61 -4.94
C LEU A 48 -32.39 -4.96 -4.88
N SER A 49 -32.80 -4.26 -5.94
CA SER A 49 -34.12 -3.65 -6.03
C SER A 49 -35.24 -4.70 -6.05
N GLN A 50 -35.00 -5.87 -6.63
CA GLN A 50 -35.95 -6.98 -6.63
C GLN A 50 -36.00 -7.69 -5.27
N ALA A 51 -34.85 -7.84 -4.60
CA ALA A 51 -34.78 -8.41 -3.26
C ALA A 51 -35.49 -7.53 -2.22
N SER A 52 -35.27 -6.21 -2.27
CA SER A 52 -35.89 -5.26 -1.34
C SER A 52 -37.42 -5.24 -1.47
N LYS A 53 -37.95 -5.27 -2.70
CA LYS A 53 -39.40 -5.37 -2.98
C LYS A 53 -40.05 -6.62 -2.38
N LYS A 54 -39.32 -7.73 -2.28
CA LYS A 54 -39.83 -8.98 -1.68
C LYS A 54 -39.83 -8.94 -0.15
N SER A 55 -38.80 -8.34 0.46
CA SER A 55 -38.72 -8.22 1.93
C SER A 55 -39.76 -7.25 2.49
N SER A 56 -40.01 -6.12 1.81
CA SER A 56 -40.83 -5.05 2.36
C SER A 56 -42.28 -5.43 2.60
N GLN A 57 -42.84 -6.42 1.89
CA GLN A 57 -44.24 -6.79 2.12
C GLN A 57 -44.44 -7.68 3.35
N ILE A 58 -43.49 -8.58 3.64
CA ILE A 58 -43.59 -9.52 4.75
C ILE A 58 -43.02 -8.87 6.02
N ASP A 59 -41.90 -8.16 5.92
CA ASP A 59 -41.26 -7.52 7.07
C ASP A 59 -42.09 -6.35 7.59
N GLN A 60 -42.74 -5.56 6.73
CA GLN A 60 -43.67 -4.51 7.19
C GLN A 60 -44.85 -5.10 7.96
N MET A 61 -45.40 -6.24 7.53
CA MET A 61 -46.48 -6.92 8.26
C MET A 61 -46.00 -7.52 9.58
N ALA A 62 -44.77 -8.04 9.64
CA ALA A 62 -44.20 -8.60 10.85
C ALA A 62 -43.85 -7.51 11.87
N ASP A 63 -43.21 -6.43 11.43
CA ASP A 63 -42.83 -5.29 12.27
C ASP A 63 -44.08 -4.57 12.82
N ASP A 64 -45.11 -4.36 12.00
CA ASP A 64 -46.39 -3.77 12.46
C ASP A 64 -47.08 -4.65 13.53
N VAL A 65 -46.97 -5.97 13.43
CA VAL A 65 -47.49 -6.90 14.44
C VAL A 65 -46.62 -6.91 15.70
N PHE A 66 -45.30 -6.88 15.55
CA PHE A 66 -44.36 -6.93 16.67
C PHE A 66 -44.39 -5.63 17.49
N ASP A 67 -44.40 -4.47 16.84
CA ASP A 67 -44.52 -3.16 17.49
C ASP A 67 -45.85 -3.00 18.23
N LYS A 68 -46.92 -3.56 17.66
CA LYS A 68 -48.26 -3.53 18.28
C LYS A 68 -48.39 -4.44 19.50
N ILE A 69 -47.63 -5.54 19.55
CA ILE A 69 -47.68 -6.50 20.67
C ILE A 69 -46.69 -6.13 21.77
N PHE A 70 -45.50 -5.63 21.44
CA PHE A 70 -44.40 -5.56 22.40
C PHE A 70 -43.98 -4.16 22.83
N GLY A 71 -44.52 -3.08 22.24
CA GLY A 71 -44.43 -1.71 22.78
C GLY A 71 -43.06 -1.31 23.35
N ALA A 72 -41.98 -1.70 22.67
CA ALA A 72 -40.65 -1.68 23.27
C ALA A 72 -40.01 -0.28 23.20
N ASP A 73 -39.32 0.09 24.29
CA ASP A 73 -38.47 1.28 24.36
C ASP A 73 -37.51 1.31 23.17
N LYS A 74 -37.55 2.41 22.41
CA LYS A 74 -36.77 2.57 21.17
C LYS A 74 -35.27 2.40 21.47
N PRO A 75 -34.60 1.37 20.94
CA PRO A 75 -33.17 1.20 21.14
C PRO A 75 -32.40 2.37 20.52
N ASP A 76 -31.28 2.73 21.14
CA ASP A 76 -30.37 3.78 20.66
C ASP A 76 -30.08 3.58 19.15
N PRO A 77 -30.46 4.54 18.29
CA PRO A 77 -30.35 4.41 16.84
C PRO A 77 -28.92 4.14 16.37
N ASN A 78 -27.90 4.57 17.14
CA ASN A 78 -26.51 4.32 16.80
C ASN A 78 -26.09 2.86 17.01
N LYS A 79 -26.59 2.20 18.07
CA LYS A 79 -26.30 0.76 18.31
C LYS A 79 -26.98 -0.14 17.28
N ARG A 80 -28.20 0.20 16.87
CA ARG A 80 -28.95 -0.56 15.85
C ARG A 80 -28.23 -0.50 14.49
N ARG A 81 -27.75 0.68 14.10
CA ARG A 81 -27.01 0.88 12.84
C ARG A 81 -25.71 0.09 12.79
N THR A 82 -24.96 0.00 13.89
CA THR A 82 -23.72 -0.81 13.93
C THR A 82 -24.01 -2.30 13.85
N GLN A 83 -25.08 -2.80 14.47
CA GLN A 83 -25.44 -4.23 14.39
C GLN A 83 -26.04 -4.63 13.04
N GLU A 84 -26.82 -3.74 12.40
CA GLU A 84 -27.40 -3.99 11.07
C GLU A 84 -26.35 -4.03 9.94
N VAL A 85 -25.27 -3.24 10.06
CA VAL A 85 -24.13 -3.26 9.13
C VAL A 85 -23.42 -4.63 9.15
N ILE A 86 -23.37 -5.29 10.30
CA ILE A 86 -22.74 -6.61 10.44
C ILE A 86 -23.64 -7.74 9.87
N ALA A 87 -24.94 -7.49 9.71
CA ALA A 87 -25.94 -8.52 9.41
C ALA A 87 -26.37 -8.64 7.94
N LYS A 88 -25.63 -8.07 6.96
CA LYS A 88 -26.01 -8.16 5.53
C LYS A 88 -25.03 -8.97 4.65
N PRO A 89 -24.96 -10.30 4.81
CA PRO A 89 -24.28 -11.18 3.84
C PRO A 89 -25.03 -11.31 2.50
N ALA A 90 -26.27 -10.80 2.40
CA ALA A 90 -27.11 -11.00 1.23
C ALA A 90 -26.70 -10.16 0.00
N SER A 91 -26.29 -8.90 0.18
CA SER A 91 -25.94 -8.01 -0.95
C SER A 91 -24.61 -8.36 -1.59
N VAL A 92 -23.61 -8.70 -0.77
CA VAL A 92 -22.27 -9.14 -1.19
C VAL A 92 -22.35 -10.30 -2.19
N ASN A 93 -23.22 -11.27 -1.91
CA ASN A 93 -23.39 -12.43 -2.77
C ASN A 93 -24.03 -12.10 -4.13
N ILE A 94 -24.77 -11.01 -4.26
CA ILE A 94 -25.46 -10.65 -5.51
C ILE A 94 -24.45 -10.11 -6.53
N ARG A 95 -23.63 -9.13 -6.13
CA ARG A 95 -22.66 -8.50 -7.05
C ARG A 95 -21.57 -9.48 -7.47
N LEU A 96 -21.10 -10.32 -6.54
CA LEU A 96 -20.09 -11.34 -6.85
C LEU A 96 -20.63 -12.37 -7.85
N LYS A 97 -21.88 -12.81 -7.71
CA LYS A 97 -22.53 -13.71 -8.69
C LYS A 97 -22.68 -13.06 -10.06
N ALA A 98 -23.08 -11.79 -10.11
CA ALA A 98 -23.16 -11.05 -11.38
C ALA A 98 -21.77 -11.01 -12.05
N LEU A 99 -20.73 -10.60 -11.30
CA LEU A 99 -19.36 -10.56 -11.80
C LEU A 99 -18.89 -11.92 -12.34
N GLU A 100 -19.13 -12.99 -11.59
CA GLU A 100 -18.75 -14.35 -11.98
C GLU A 100 -19.47 -14.80 -13.26
N SER A 101 -20.75 -14.45 -13.41
CA SER A 101 -21.51 -14.78 -14.63
C SER A 101 -20.95 -14.13 -15.90
N TYR A 102 -20.30 -12.97 -15.78
CA TYR A 102 -19.62 -12.29 -16.90
C TYR A 102 -18.18 -12.77 -17.09
N LEU A 103 -17.41 -12.88 -16.01
CA LEU A 103 -15.98 -13.20 -16.07
C LEU A 103 -15.73 -14.67 -16.41
N ARG A 104 -16.41 -15.61 -15.75
CA ARG A 104 -16.09 -17.04 -15.88
C ARG A 104 -16.16 -17.53 -17.34
N PRO A 105 -17.23 -17.26 -18.11
CA PRO A 105 -17.30 -17.68 -19.52
C PRO A 105 -16.26 -16.98 -20.41
N ALA A 106 -15.74 -15.83 -19.98
CA ALA A 106 -14.71 -15.10 -20.70
C ALA A 106 -13.30 -15.63 -20.40
N LEU A 107 -13.04 -16.04 -19.16
CA LEU A 107 -11.72 -16.44 -18.66
C LEU A 107 -11.43 -17.94 -18.77
N VAL A 108 -12.45 -18.78 -18.58
CA VAL A 108 -12.35 -20.25 -18.61
C VAL A 108 -13.45 -20.88 -19.48
N PRO A 109 -13.55 -20.50 -20.77
CA PRO A 109 -14.64 -20.93 -21.65
C PRO A 109 -14.76 -22.44 -21.86
N HIS A 110 -13.70 -23.21 -21.64
CA HIS A 110 -13.71 -24.67 -21.72
C HIS A 110 -13.55 -25.32 -20.34
N GLU A 111 -13.54 -24.51 -19.26
CA GLU A 111 -13.31 -24.94 -17.88
C GLU A 111 -12.02 -25.78 -17.73
N ARG A 112 -10.96 -25.37 -18.45
CA ARG A 112 -9.62 -26.01 -18.40
C ARG A 112 -8.54 -25.04 -17.95
N TRP A 113 -7.49 -25.55 -17.32
CA TRP A 113 -6.34 -24.75 -16.90
C TRP A 113 -5.64 -24.00 -18.05
N SER A 114 -5.57 -24.61 -19.23
CA SER A 114 -5.04 -23.96 -20.45
C SER A 114 -5.78 -22.68 -20.85
N ASP A 115 -7.00 -22.43 -20.34
CA ASP A 115 -7.66 -21.13 -20.49
C ASP A 115 -7.09 -20.09 -19.52
N VAL A 116 -6.76 -20.47 -18.28
CA VAL A 116 -6.13 -19.60 -17.25
C VAL A 116 -4.73 -19.17 -17.66
N GLU A 117 -3.94 -20.09 -18.21
CA GLU A 117 -2.57 -19.80 -18.67
C GLU A 117 -2.49 -18.63 -19.66
N ARG A 118 -3.57 -18.39 -20.41
CA ARG A 118 -3.61 -17.34 -21.44
C ARG A 118 -3.61 -15.92 -20.90
N TRP A 119 -3.97 -15.74 -19.63
CA TRP A 119 -4.13 -14.41 -19.04
C TRP A 119 -3.47 -14.25 -17.67
N ARG A 120 -3.04 -15.32 -16.99
CA ARG A 120 -2.42 -15.22 -15.65
C ARG A 120 -1.19 -14.31 -15.58
N PHE A 121 -0.43 -14.19 -16.67
CA PHE A 121 0.76 -13.34 -16.75
C PHE A 121 0.47 -11.96 -17.36
N HIS A 122 -0.80 -11.62 -17.57
CA HIS A 122 -1.23 -10.29 -17.96
C HIS A 122 -1.49 -9.46 -16.70
N ASN A 123 -0.43 -8.85 -16.16
CA ASN A 123 -0.46 -8.17 -14.86
C ASN A 123 -1.52 -7.06 -14.79
N ARG A 124 -1.67 -6.24 -15.84
CA ARG A 124 -2.70 -5.18 -15.87
C ARG A 124 -4.11 -5.74 -15.86
N PHE A 125 -4.36 -6.83 -16.60
CA PHE A 125 -5.64 -7.51 -16.59
C PHE A 125 -5.92 -8.14 -15.24
N LEU A 126 -4.95 -8.86 -14.67
CA LEU A 126 -5.06 -9.52 -13.38
C LEU A 126 -5.31 -8.51 -12.25
N LYS A 127 -4.60 -7.37 -12.25
CA LYS A 127 -4.83 -6.25 -11.32
C LYS A 127 -6.27 -5.75 -11.41
N TRP A 128 -6.81 -5.56 -12.61
CA TRP A 128 -8.22 -5.16 -12.79
C TRP A 128 -9.19 -6.24 -12.29
N ALA A 129 -8.99 -7.50 -12.67
CA ALA A 129 -9.89 -8.60 -12.31
C ALA A 129 -9.92 -8.81 -10.78
N ARG A 130 -8.74 -8.72 -10.14
CA ARG A 130 -8.56 -8.67 -8.69
C ARG A 130 -9.36 -7.52 -8.06
N ALA A 131 -9.17 -6.30 -8.55
CA ALA A 131 -9.85 -5.12 -8.01
C ALA A 131 -11.38 -5.22 -8.13
N GLU A 132 -11.92 -5.68 -9.27
CA GLU A 132 -13.36 -5.90 -9.43
C GLU A 132 -13.89 -7.01 -8.54
N PHE A 133 -13.14 -8.12 -8.38
CA PHE A 133 -13.51 -9.19 -7.47
C PHE A 133 -13.61 -8.69 -6.03
N LEU A 134 -12.59 -7.99 -5.55
CA LEU A 134 -12.56 -7.45 -4.19
C LEU A 134 -13.66 -6.42 -3.97
N LEU A 135 -13.90 -5.55 -4.95
CA LEU A 135 -14.97 -4.57 -4.88
C LEU A 135 -16.36 -5.22 -4.93
N ALA A 136 -16.53 -6.33 -5.66
CA ALA A 136 -17.76 -7.12 -5.64
C ALA A 136 -17.98 -7.80 -4.28
N LYS A 137 -16.90 -8.27 -3.65
CA LYS A 137 -16.92 -8.99 -2.37
C LYS A 137 -17.05 -8.06 -1.15
N HIS A 138 -16.46 -6.87 -1.19
CA HIS A 138 -16.33 -5.99 -0.02
C HIS A 138 -16.82 -4.55 -0.25
N GLY A 139 -17.20 -4.16 -1.46
CA GLY A 139 -17.50 -2.76 -1.79
C GLY A 139 -18.66 -2.14 -1.01
N ASP A 140 -19.68 -2.93 -0.66
CA ASP A 140 -20.79 -2.43 0.17
C ASP A 140 -20.32 -2.11 1.59
N TYR A 141 -19.53 -3.01 2.19
CA TYR A 141 -18.91 -2.79 3.51
C TYR A 141 -18.02 -1.55 3.49
N VAL A 142 -17.20 -1.38 2.44
CA VAL A 142 -16.33 -0.20 2.29
C VAL A 142 -17.16 1.08 2.25
N ARG A 143 -18.26 1.09 1.49
CA ARG A 143 -19.15 2.26 1.40
C ARG A 143 -19.75 2.62 2.76
N GLU A 144 -20.31 1.64 3.44
CA GLU A 144 -20.89 1.86 4.77
C GLU A 144 -19.82 2.30 5.78
N THR A 145 -18.62 1.74 5.70
CA THR A 145 -17.49 2.11 6.57
C THR A 145 -17.03 3.54 6.32
N VAL A 146 -16.87 3.95 5.06
CA VAL A 146 -16.48 5.33 4.73
C VAL A 146 -17.54 6.33 5.20
N ASP A 147 -18.83 5.98 5.09
CA ASP A 147 -19.94 6.80 5.58
C ASP A 147 -19.95 6.90 7.12
N LEU A 148 -19.63 5.81 7.82
CA LEU A 148 -19.56 5.77 9.29
C LEU A 148 -18.30 6.45 9.86
N TYR A 149 -17.21 6.44 9.09
CA TYR A 149 -15.90 6.95 9.50
C TYR A 149 -15.37 8.03 8.53
N PRO A 150 -16.09 9.17 8.37
CA PRO A 150 -15.68 10.23 7.44
C PRO A 150 -14.32 10.85 7.78
N LYS A 151 -13.87 10.70 9.03
CA LYS A 151 -12.54 11.17 9.49
C LYS A 151 -11.37 10.39 8.91
N LEU A 152 -11.60 9.24 8.26
CA LEU A 152 -10.52 8.50 7.59
C LEU A 152 -10.00 9.25 6.36
N GLY A 153 -10.75 10.23 5.84
CA GLY A 153 -10.33 11.02 4.67
C GLY A 153 -10.25 10.25 3.37
N ILE A 154 -10.78 9.02 3.35
CA ILE A 154 -10.90 8.19 2.16
C ILE A 154 -11.99 8.78 1.27
N ARG A 155 -11.64 9.08 0.02
CA ARG A 155 -12.62 9.48 -0.99
C ARG A 155 -13.03 8.26 -1.79
N GLN A 156 -14.33 8.06 -1.97
CA GLN A 156 -14.78 7.09 -2.97
C GLN A 156 -14.54 7.67 -4.35
N ARG A 157 -13.70 7.02 -5.15
CA ARG A 157 -13.50 7.37 -6.55
C ARG A 157 -14.80 7.09 -7.28
N LYS A 158 -15.51 8.15 -7.69
CA LYS A 158 -16.70 7.99 -8.53
C LYS A 158 -16.26 7.42 -9.87
N LYS A 159 -16.51 6.12 -10.12
CA LYS A 159 -16.17 5.42 -11.37
C LYS A 159 -16.72 6.10 -12.64
N SER A 160 -17.70 7.00 -12.51
CA SER A 160 -18.27 7.76 -13.63
C SER A 160 -17.27 8.65 -14.38
N SER A 161 -16.11 9.00 -13.79
CA SER A 161 -15.13 9.83 -14.50
C SER A 161 -14.36 9.07 -15.59
N PHE A 162 -14.10 7.77 -15.40
CA PHE A 162 -13.26 6.99 -16.32
C PHE A 162 -13.89 6.87 -17.72
N LEU A 163 -15.20 6.62 -17.81
CA LEU A 163 -15.93 6.61 -19.08
C LEU A 163 -15.90 7.97 -19.78
N LYS A 164 -16.00 9.07 -19.02
CA LYS A 164 -15.89 10.42 -19.58
C LYS A 164 -14.49 10.66 -20.15
N THR A 165 -13.44 10.25 -19.45
CA THR A 165 -12.06 10.44 -19.92
C THR A 165 -11.72 9.57 -21.14
N VAL A 166 -12.14 8.29 -21.14
CA VAL A 166 -11.80 7.35 -22.23
C VAL A 166 -12.66 7.56 -23.49
N LEU A 167 -13.95 7.86 -23.35
CA LEU A 167 -14.85 8.00 -24.52
C LEU A 167 -14.90 9.42 -25.09
N VAL A 168 -14.70 10.46 -24.26
CA VAL A 168 -14.89 11.86 -24.70
C VAL A 168 -13.56 12.56 -25.00
N GLY A 169 -12.41 11.93 -24.75
CA GLY A 169 -11.09 12.55 -24.99
C GLY A 169 -10.88 13.85 -24.22
N GLY A 170 -11.72 14.12 -23.22
CA GLY A 170 -11.71 15.35 -22.44
C GLY A 170 -10.80 15.17 -21.23
N SER A 171 -9.74 15.98 -21.15
CA SER A 171 -9.08 16.28 -19.89
C SER A 171 -10.15 16.74 -18.91
N SER A 172 -10.41 15.92 -17.89
CA SER A 172 -11.48 16.18 -16.93
C SER A 172 -11.04 17.35 -16.04
N SER A 173 -11.40 18.57 -16.44
CA SER A 173 -11.12 19.82 -15.71
C SER A 173 -12.12 20.10 -14.57
N ASP A 174 -12.88 19.09 -14.12
CA ASP A 174 -13.79 19.17 -12.97
C ASP A 174 -13.05 19.33 -11.61
N GLY A 175 -11.75 19.67 -11.63
CA GLY A 175 -10.97 20.10 -10.47
C GLY A 175 -11.19 21.57 -10.09
N ALA A 176 -12.04 22.31 -10.79
CA ALA A 176 -12.32 23.70 -10.49
C ALA A 176 -13.42 23.82 -9.41
N ASP A 177 -12.99 24.33 -8.25
CA ASP A 177 -13.83 25.00 -7.25
C ASP A 177 -14.40 24.18 -6.08
N MET A 178 -13.61 23.25 -5.54
CA MET A 178 -13.66 23.00 -4.09
C MET A 178 -12.72 24.01 -3.43
N GLY A 179 -13.28 25.17 -3.13
CA GLY A 179 -12.58 26.30 -2.52
C GLY A 179 -11.60 25.87 -1.43
N LYS A 180 -10.46 26.55 -1.41
CA LYS A 180 -9.33 26.52 -0.46
C LYS A 180 -9.74 26.67 1.01
N LYS A 181 -10.71 25.90 1.50
CA LYS A 181 -10.91 25.69 2.93
C LYS A 181 -9.81 24.73 3.34
N ASN A 182 -8.76 25.29 3.92
CA ASN A 182 -7.55 24.64 4.44
C ASN A 182 -7.80 23.55 5.52
N GLY A 183 -9.00 22.99 5.62
CA GLY A 183 -9.30 21.85 6.48
C GLY A 183 -8.87 20.55 5.81
N ARG A 184 -7.56 20.33 5.67
CA ARG A 184 -7.04 19.00 5.34
C ARG A 184 -7.47 18.04 6.45
N LEU A 185 -7.92 16.85 6.06
CA LEU A 185 -8.43 15.87 7.02
C LEU A 185 -7.25 15.33 7.84
N PRO A 186 -7.40 15.24 9.18
CA PRO A 186 -6.33 14.72 10.04
C PRO A 186 -6.06 13.26 9.73
N LEU A 187 -4.80 12.82 9.87
CA LEU A 187 -4.46 11.40 9.78
C LEU A 187 -5.25 10.58 10.82
N PRO A 188 -5.86 9.45 10.43
CA PRO A 188 -6.48 8.56 11.39
C PRO A 188 -5.42 7.86 12.24
N SER A 189 -5.78 7.51 13.47
CA SER A 189 -4.97 6.59 14.27
C SER A 189 -5.09 5.16 13.77
N SER A 190 -4.09 4.33 14.07
CA SER A 190 -4.09 2.89 13.79
C SER A 190 -5.33 2.23 14.39
N SER A 191 -5.70 2.61 15.62
CA SER A 191 -6.88 2.08 16.30
C SER A 191 -8.19 2.42 15.60
N GLN A 192 -8.32 3.65 15.07
CA GLN A 192 -9.50 4.03 14.28
C GLN A 192 -9.59 3.22 12.99
N LEU A 193 -8.46 3.02 12.32
CA LEU A 193 -8.41 2.27 11.08
C LEU A 193 -8.75 0.79 11.31
N MET A 194 -8.12 0.16 12.30
CA MET A 194 -8.40 -1.22 12.69
C MET A 194 -9.86 -1.41 13.10
N LYS A 195 -10.44 -0.46 13.83
CA LYS A 195 -11.85 -0.51 14.21
C LYS A 195 -12.77 -0.36 13.00
N ALA A 196 -12.43 0.53 12.06
CA ALA A 196 -13.26 0.81 10.90
C ALA A 196 -13.38 -0.40 9.97
N PHE A 197 -12.31 -1.16 9.79
CA PHE A 197 -12.26 -2.30 8.86
C PHE A 197 -12.23 -3.67 9.56
N ASP A 198 -12.66 -3.73 10.83
CA ASP A 198 -12.67 -4.94 11.66
C ASP A 198 -11.33 -5.72 11.68
N MET A 199 -10.23 -4.98 11.68
CA MET A 199 -8.87 -5.51 11.67
C MET A 199 -8.34 -5.74 13.08
N GLN A 200 -9.20 -6.05 14.05
CA GLN A 200 -8.80 -6.23 15.45
C GLN A 200 -7.88 -7.44 15.64
N ASN A 201 -8.07 -8.46 14.80
CA ASN A 201 -7.23 -9.65 14.72
C ASN A 201 -6.13 -9.51 13.67
N TRP A 202 -5.81 -8.28 13.24
CA TRP A 202 -4.67 -8.03 12.37
C TRP A 202 -3.41 -8.43 13.12
N ASN A 203 -3.06 -9.69 12.93
CA ASN A 203 -1.99 -10.32 13.67
C ASN A 203 -0.70 -9.87 13.03
N ARG A 204 0.03 -8.99 13.71
CA ARG A 204 1.36 -8.51 13.31
C ARG A 204 2.40 -9.63 13.23
N THR A 205 2.09 -10.84 13.71
CA THR A 205 2.97 -11.99 13.52
C THR A 205 3.02 -12.34 12.04
N VAL A 206 4.23 -12.21 11.50
CA VAL A 206 4.56 -12.51 10.13
C VAL A 206 4.14 -13.94 9.78
N SER A 207 3.34 -14.08 8.72
CA SER A 207 3.13 -15.38 8.08
C SER A 207 3.42 -15.20 6.60
N PRO A 208 4.72 -15.19 6.21
CA PRO A 208 5.13 -14.98 4.82
C PRO A 208 4.46 -15.96 3.85
N GLN A 209 4.02 -17.11 4.37
CA GLN A 209 3.41 -18.19 3.61
C GLN A 209 1.88 -18.11 3.55
N GLY A 210 1.24 -17.07 4.11
CA GLY A 210 -0.22 -16.98 4.24
C GLY A 210 -0.98 -17.17 2.93
N GLY A 211 -0.70 -16.32 1.92
CA GLY A 211 -1.28 -16.46 0.58
C GLY A 211 -0.83 -17.74 -0.12
N GLN A 212 0.47 -18.07 0.00
CA GLN A 212 1.04 -19.26 -0.63
C GLN A 212 0.39 -20.57 -0.15
N VAL A 213 -0.02 -20.67 1.13
CA VAL A 213 -0.64 -21.87 1.68
C VAL A 213 -1.95 -22.20 0.96
N ARG A 214 -2.76 -21.18 0.64
CA ARG A 214 -4.02 -21.42 -0.09
C ARG A 214 -3.74 -21.80 -1.55
N MET A 215 -2.87 -21.08 -2.25
CA MET A 215 -2.50 -21.45 -3.62
C MET A 215 -1.91 -22.87 -3.69
N LYS A 216 -0.96 -23.21 -2.81
CA LYS A 216 -0.37 -24.55 -2.67
C LYS A 216 -1.44 -25.62 -2.45
N LYS A 217 -2.42 -25.34 -1.58
CA LYS A 217 -3.55 -26.25 -1.30
C LYS A 217 -4.42 -26.47 -2.55
N ILE A 218 -4.84 -25.38 -3.23
CA ILE A 218 -5.71 -25.47 -4.41
C ILE A 218 -4.98 -26.17 -5.56
N ALA A 219 -3.73 -25.77 -5.85
CA ALA A 219 -2.92 -26.38 -6.90
C ALA A 219 -2.74 -27.89 -6.66
N LYS A 220 -2.49 -28.31 -5.42
CA LYS A 220 -2.41 -29.72 -5.05
C LYS A 220 -3.74 -30.46 -5.23
N GLN A 221 -4.87 -29.85 -4.88
CA GLN A 221 -6.21 -30.44 -5.09
C GLN A 221 -6.53 -30.66 -6.57
N LEU A 222 -6.00 -29.79 -7.43
CA LEU A 222 -6.13 -29.87 -8.89
C LEU A 222 -5.04 -30.73 -9.56
N GLY A 223 -4.21 -31.45 -8.78
CA GLY A 223 -3.24 -32.39 -9.31
C GLY A 223 -1.93 -31.78 -9.82
N GLY A 224 -1.59 -30.55 -9.42
CA GLY A 224 -0.28 -29.97 -9.68
C GLY A 224 0.38 -29.37 -8.43
N ALA A 225 1.15 -28.31 -8.61
CA ALA A 225 1.97 -27.71 -7.55
C ALA A 225 2.00 -26.19 -7.66
N ALA A 226 2.24 -25.49 -6.54
CA ALA A 226 2.63 -24.09 -6.61
C ALA A 226 4.16 -24.01 -6.59
N ILE A 227 4.73 -23.39 -7.62
CA ILE A 227 6.16 -23.18 -7.77
C ILE A 227 6.46 -21.80 -7.18
N GLN A 228 7.34 -21.78 -6.18
CA GLN A 228 7.87 -20.55 -5.61
C GLN A 228 9.18 -20.20 -6.32
N PHE A 229 9.34 -18.94 -6.70
CA PHE A 229 10.64 -18.50 -7.21
C PHE A 229 11.65 -18.45 -6.05
N PRO A 230 12.87 -19.00 -6.23
CA PRO A 230 13.91 -18.91 -5.21
C PRO A 230 14.09 -17.47 -4.71
N GLY A 231 14.15 -17.31 -3.39
CA GLY A 231 14.29 -16.03 -2.70
C GLY A 231 13.02 -15.18 -2.64
N SER A 232 12.05 -15.31 -3.54
CA SER A 232 10.91 -14.39 -3.58
C SER A 232 9.66 -14.91 -2.88
N SER A 233 8.78 -13.99 -2.50
CA SER A 233 7.43 -14.32 -2.03
C SER A 233 6.51 -14.75 -3.19
N PHE A 234 6.93 -14.52 -4.44
CA PHE A 234 6.14 -14.80 -5.64
C PHE A 234 6.02 -16.30 -5.89
N CYS A 235 4.79 -16.75 -6.11
CA CYS A 235 4.48 -18.13 -6.44
C CYS A 235 3.43 -18.19 -7.54
N PHE A 236 3.47 -19.25 -8.34
CA PHE A 236 2.49 -19.50 -9.39
C PHE A 236 2.07 -20.97 -9.41
N ALA A 237 0.84 -21.24 -9.80
CA ALA A 237 0.37 -22.60 -9.96
C ALA A 237 0.92 -23.22 -11.26
N SER A 238 1.43 -24.45 -11.17
CA SER A 238 1.79 -25.31 -12.29
C SER A 238 0.84 -26.51 -12.29
N LEU A 239 -0.05 -26.53 -13.28
CA LEU A 239 -1.10 -27.54 -13.45
C LEU A 239 -1.04 -28.05 -14.90
N PRO A 240 -1.37 -29.33 -15.17
CA PRO A 240 -1.54 -29.80 -16.54
C PRO A 240 -2.60 -28.98 -17.31
N ASP A 241 -2.36 -28.70 -18.60
CA ASP A 241 -3.26 -27.93 -19.47
C ASP A 241 -4.71 -28.41 -19.48
N GLU A 242 -4.88 -29.72 -19.34
CA GLU A 242 -6.17 -30.44 -19.40
C GLU A 242 -6.86 -30.54 -18.03
N THR A 243 -6.30 -29.94 -16.99
CA THR A 243 -6.88 -29.93 -15.65
C THR A 243 -8.26 -29.25 -15.68
N ASP A 244 -9.29 -29.97 -15.25
CA ASP A 244 -10.65 -29.46 -15.11
C ASP A 244 -10.74 -28.48 -13.94
N VAL A 245 -11.22 -27.27 -14.22
CA VAL A 245 -11.42 -26.20 -13.24
C VAL A 245 -12.90 -25.80 -13.09
N SER A 246 -13.83 -26.59 -13.61
CA SER A 246 -15.28 -26.33 -13.56
C SER A 246 -15.83 -26.20 -12.14
N SER A 247 -15.23 -26.90 -11.17
CA SER A 247 -15.59 -26.82 -9.75
C SER A 247 -14.83 -25.75 -8.96
N THR A 248 -13.81 -25.14 -9.56
CA THR A 248 -12.97 -24.11 -8.93
C THR A 248 -13.71 -22.78 -8.93
N SER A 249 -13.81 -22.12 -7.78
CA SER A 249 -14.46 -20.80 -7.67
C SER A 249 -13.69 -19.70 -8.42
N LEU A 250 -14.35 -18.59 -8.77
CA LEU A 250 -13.65 -17.43 -9.34
C LEU A 250 -12.53 -16.91 -8.42
N GLU A 251 -12.74 -16.93 -7.09
CA GLU A 251 -11.73 -16.53 -6.12
C GLU A 251 -10.48 -17.41 -6.22
N ASP A 252 -10.66 -18.72 -6.26
CA ASP A 252 -9.56 -19.67 -6.35
C ASP A 252 -8.87 -19.63 -7.73
N LEU A 253 -9.60 -19.34 -8.81
CA LEU A 253 -9.02 -19.12 -10.14
C LEU A 253 -8.12 -17.88 -10.17
N LEU A 254 -8.56 -16.76 -9.58
CA LEU A 254 -7.75 -15.54 -9.46
C LEU A 254 -6.55 -15.77 -8.56
N GLU A 255 -6.72 -16.53 -7.47
CA GLU A 255 -5.61 -16.89 -6.58
C GLU A 255 -4.55 -17.72 -7.32
N LEU A 256 -4.95 -18.79 -8.02
CA LEU A 256 -4.04 -19.63 -8.82
C LEU A 256 -3.33 -18.85 -9.93
N ALA A 257 -3.96 -17.80 -10.45
CA ALA A 257 -3.36 -16.91 -11.45
C ALA A 257 -2.37 -15.90 -10.86
N GLY A 258 -2.13 -15.88 -9.54
CA GLY A 258 -1.24 -14.92 -8.87
C GLY A 258 -1.93 -13.58 -8.55
N GLY A 259 -3.27 -13.56 -8.49
CA GLY A 259 -4.04 -12.36 -8.23
C GLY A 259 -4.05 -11.93 -6.76
N HIS A 260 -3.67 -12.81 -5.83
CA HIS A 260 -3.66 -12.54 -4.38
C HIS A 260 -4.97 -11.89 -3.90
N VAL A 261 -6.08 -12.61 -4.10
CA VAL A 261 -7.42 -12.18 -3.66
C VAL A 261 -7.81 -12.84 -2.34
N ALA A 262 -7.20 -14.00 -2.05
CA ALA A 262 -7.43 -14.70 -0.81
C ALA A 262 -6.88 -13.92 0.38
N GLY A 263 -7.67 -13.80 1.44
CA GLY A 263 -7.24 -13.12 2.66
C GLY A 263 -7.18 -11.60 2.56
N CYS A 264 -7.46 -11.03 1.39
CA CYS A 264 -7.72 -9.61 1.23
C CYS A 264 -9.15 -9.29 1.69
N GLY A 265 -9.28 -8.22 2.46
CA GLY A 265 -10.52 -7.74 3.04
C GLY A 265 -10.92 -6.35 2.53
N PRO A 266 -11.81 -5.67 3.27
CA PRO A 266 -12.33 -4.38 2.87
C PRO A 266 -11.30 -3.24 2.85
N PHE A 267 -10.26 -3.30 3.68
CA PHE A 267 -9.24 -2.25 3.71
C PHE A 267 -8.37 -2.30 2.45
N ASN A 268 -8.04 -3.50 1.95
CA ASN A 268 -7.32 -3.64 0.69
C ASN A 268 -8.10 -3.04 -0.49
N VAL A 269 -9.44 -3.13 -0.49
CA VAL A 269 -10.28 -2.51 -1.52
C VAL A 269 -10.14 -0.99 -1.50
N VAL A 270 -10.15 -0.38 -0.32
CA VAL A 270 -9.91 1.06 -0.17
C VAL A 270 -8.55 1.44 -0.74
N CYS A 271 -7.51 0.68 -0.40
CA CYS A 271 -6.16 0.96 -0.89
C CYS A 271 -6.07 0.84 -2.41
N GLU A 272 -6.62 -0.20 -3.01
CA GLU A 272 -6.63 -0.39 -4.46
C GLU A 272 -7.44 0.70 -5.19
N GLU A 273 -8.62 1.07 -4.69
CA GLU A 273 -9.45 2.12 -5.31
C GLU A 273 -8.81 3.51 -5.27
N ASN A 274 -7.92 3.75 -4.29
CA ASN A 274 -7.26 5.02 -4.05
C ASN A 274 -5.76 5.00 -4.42
N GLU A 275 -5.26 3.92 -5.02
CA GLU A 275 -3.85 3.75 -5.41
C GLU A 275 -2.89 3.97 -4.21
N ILE A 276 -3.31 3.52 -3.02
CA ILE A 276 -2.54 3.63 -1.78
C ILE A 276 -1.71 2.37 -1.59
N TRP A 277 -0.40 2.54 -1.53
CA TRP A 277 0.55 1.46 -1.25
C TRP A 277 0.89 1.39 0.25
N GLU A 278 1.12 2.55 0.86
CA GLU A 278 1.26 2.72 2.31
C GLU A 278 0.16 3.66 2.82
N PHE A 279 -0.59 3.20 3.81
CA PHE A 279 -1.61 4.03 4.45
C PHE A 279 -1.02 4.71 5.68
N TRP A 280 -0.73 6.01 5.56
CA TRP A 280 -0.17 6.78 6.66
C TRP A 280 -1.16 6.92 7.82
N THR A 281 -0.74 6.47 9.01
CA THR A 281 -1.48 6.69 10.25
C THR A 281 -0.80 7.75 11.11
N LYS A 282 -1.57 8.37 12.00
CA LYS A 282 -1.04 9.31 12.99
C LYS A 282 0.06 8.66 13.83
N ASP A 283 -0.11 7.40 14.22
CA ASP A 283 0.83 6.72 15.13
C ASP A 283 2.17 6.46 14.42
N TYR A 284 2.14 5.99 13.17
CA TYR A 284 3.34 5.80 12.35
C TYR A 284 4.07 7.13 12.13
N VAL A 285 3.38 8.13 11.57
CA VAL A 285 4.02 9.40 11.19
C VAL A 285 4.56 10.17 12.39
N SER A 286 3.84 10.16 13.53
CA SER A 286 4.35 10.81 14.75
C SER A 286 5.56 10.09 15.34
N THR A 287 5.60 8.76 15.29
CA THR A 287 6.75 7.98 15.75
C THR A 287 7.96 8.19 14.82
N LEU A 288 7.74 8.25 13.51
CA LEU A 288 8.80 8.53 12.52
C LEU A 288 9.33 9.95 12.68
N ALA A 289 8.44 10.93 12.92
CA ALA A 289 8.82 12.30 13.21
C ALA A 289 9.68 12.41 14.48
N SER A 290 9.32 11.68 15.54
CA SER A 290 10.14 11.64 16.77
C SER A 290 11.52 11.04 16.50
N TYR A 291 11.58 9.91 15.78
CA TYR A 291 12.84 9.27 15.40
C TYR A 291 13.74 10.24 14.63
N LEU A 292 13.21 10.93 13.62
CA LEU A 292 13.96 11.86 12.79
C LEU A 292 14.41 13.13 13.56
N LEU A 293 13.63 13.58 14.55
CA LEU A 293 14.06 14.63 15.47
C LEU A 293 15.22 14.15 16.36
N ASP A 294 15.16 12.92 16.87
CA ASP A 294 16.27 12.34 17.65
C ASP A 294 17.55 12.23 16.80
N ARG A 295 17.42 11.86 15.51
CA ARG A 295 18.55 11.87 14.56
C ARG A 295 19.13 13.26 14.32
N THR A 296 18.27 14.28 14.27
CA THR A 296 18.66 15.68 14.11
C THR A 296 19.39 16.19 15.35
N GLU A 297 18.93 15.82 16.55
CA GLU A 297 19.60 16.14 17.81
C GLU A 297 20.96 15.46 17.94
N GLU A 298 21.07 14.18 17.59
CA GLU A 298 22.34 13.41 17.64
C GLU A 298 23.41 14.02 16.72
N PHE A 299 23.01 14.62 15.60
CA PHE A 299 23.95 15.30 14.71
C PHE A 299 24.63 16.50 15.38
N GLY A 300 23.99 17.11 16.37
CA GLY A 300 24.55 18.09 17.31
C GLY A 300 24.88 19.48 16.74
N HIS A 301 25.18 19.58 15.44
CA HIS A 301 25.68 20.80 14.80
C HIS A 301 25.09 20.97 13.40
N GLY A 302 24.78 22.21 12.98
CA GLY A 302 24.35 22.49 11.61
C GLY A 302 22.84 22.36 11.37
N GLU A 303 22.46 22.24 10.11
CA GLU A 303 21.09 22.07 9.64
C GLU A 303 20.85 20.61 9.23
N THR A 304 19.61 20.12 9.38
CA THR A 304 19.21 18.79 8.91
C THR A 304 18.15 18.93 7.82
N LEU A 305 18.38 18.23 6.71
CA LEU A 305 17.40 18.03 5.64
C LEU A 305 16.93 16.60 5.61
N ILE A 306 15.62 16.47 5.55
CA ILE A 306 14.92 15.22 5.30
C ILE A 306 14.33 15.31 3.90
N LEU A 307 14.75 14.42 3.01
CA LEU A 307 14.37 14.40 1.61
C LEU A 307 13.58 13.13 1.31
N ASP A 308 12.28 13.25 1.05
CA ASP A 308 11.41 12.16 0.62
C ASP A 308 11.48 12.02 -0.91
N VAL A 309 12.16 10.98 -1.40
CA VAL A 309 12.36 10.73 -2.84
C VAL A 309 11.42 9.65 -3.36
N GLY A 310 10.86 9.86 -4.56
CA GLY A 310 9.76 9.04 -5.04
C GLY A 310 8.52 9.20 -4.15
N ALA A 311 8.27 10.43 -3.68
CA ALA A 311 7.27 10.70 -2.65
C ALA A 311 5.82 10.53 -3.11
N GLY A 312 5.59 10.21 -4.39
CA GLY A 312 4.28 10.02 -4.97
C GLY A 312 3.43 11.29 -4.87
N ASP A 313 2.45 11.29 -3.97
CA ASP A 313 1.54 12.44 -3.77
C ASP A 313 2.05 13.48 -2.75
N GLY A 314 3.23 13.26 -2.15
CA GLY A 314 3.91 14.15 -1.19
C GLY A 314 3.30 14.16 0.22
N THR A 315 2.32 13.29 0.49
CA THR A 315 1.54 13.32 1.73
C THR A 315 2.38 13.02 2.98
N LEU A 316 3.36 12.10 2.88
CA LEU A 316 4.24 11.74 4.00
C LEU A 316 5.04 12.95 4.49
N ALA A 317 5.80 13.58 3.60
CA ALA A 317 6.60 14.77 3.92
C ALA A 317 5.76 15.90 4.52
N HIS A 318 4.55 16.12 4.01
CA HIS A 318 3.63 17.11 4.56
C HIS A 318 3.29 16.83 6.03
N PHE A 319 2.88 15.62 6.36
CA PHE A 319 2.54 15.28 7.74
C PHE A 319 3.77 15.24 8.65
N LEU A 320 4.94 14.81 8.15
CA LEU A 320 6.19 14.89 8.90
C LEU A 320 6.50 16.33 9.34
N ARG A 321 6.36 17.32 8.45
CA ARG A 321 6.52 18.74 8.83
C ARG A 321 5.60 19.13 9.99
N GLU A 322 4.32 18.78 9.90
CA GLU A 322 3.34 19.12 10.93
C GLU A 322 3.68 18.46 12.28
N PHE A 323 3.94 17.16 12.28
CA PHE A 323 4.24 16.41 13.51
C PHE A 323 5.57 16.82 14.13
N MET A 324 6.60 17.08 13.34
CA MET A 324 7.89 17.57 13.86
C MET A 324 7.76 18.94 14.51
N MET A 325 7.01 19.87 13.89
CA MET A 325 6.76 21.18 14.50
C MET A 325 6.00 21.07 15.83
N LEU A 326 5.01 20.19 15.92
CA LEU A 326 4.25 19.96 17.15
C LEU A 326 5.12 19.32 18.24
N GLU A 327 5.89 18.31 17.88
CA GLU A 327 6.77 17.58 18.79
C GLU A 327 7.91 18.49 19.29
N ALA A 328 8.48 19.32 18.43
CA ALA A 328 9.50 20.28 18.83
C ALA A 328 8.97 21.31 19.84
N LYS A 329 7.75 21.82 19.62
CA LYS A 329 7.08 22.70 20.59
C LYS A 329 6.85 21.98 21.93
N ARG A 330 6.48 20.70 21.89
CA ARG A 330 6.28 19.87 23.10
C ARG A 330 7.58 19.69 23.89
N ARG A 331 8.70 19.41 23.21
CA ARG A 331 10.04 19.27 23.81
C ARG A 331 10.57 20.59 24.39
N ALA A 332 10.26 21.71 23.75
CA ALA A 332 10.69 23.04 24.20
C ALA A 332 9.90 23.57 25.41
N GLN A 333 8.69 23.06 25.66
CA GLN A 333 7.93 23.45 26.85
C GLN A 333 8.66 22.91 28.09
N PRO A 334 9.00 23.77 29.07
CA PRO A 334 9.61 23.31 30.32
C PRO A 334 8.65 22.30 30.92
N GLN A 335 9.09 21.04 31.07
CA GLN A 335 8.28 20.01 31.72
C GLN A 335 7.88 20.55 33.08
N GLY A 336 6.63 21.01 33.16
CA GLY A 336 6.12 21.68 34.33
C GLY A 336 6.29 20.71 35.47
N VAL A 337 7.20 21.05 36.39
CA VAL A 337 7.38 20.35 37.67
C VAL A 337 5.97 20.11 38.20
N SER A 338 5.51 18.86 38.14
CA SER A 338 4.13 18.54 38.49
C SER A 338 3.91 19.12 39.87
N SER A 339 2.94 20.03 39.98
CA SER A 339 2.75 20.92 41.12
C SER A 339 2.18 20.21 42.35
N ALA A 340 2.61 18.97 42.61
CA ALA A 340 2.33 18.28 43.86
C ALA A 340 3.46 18.58 44.86
N THR A 341 3.28 19.67 45.59
CA THR A 341 3.73 19.82 46.98
C THR A 341 5.25 19.93 47.20
N ARG A 342 5.86 21.10 46.94
CA ARG A 342 7.18 21.40 47.53
C ARG A 342 7.25 22.76 48.19
N LYS A 343 7.29 22.71 49.52
CA LYS A 343 7.49 23.81 50.46
C LYS A 343 8.60 24.76 49.98
N ARG A 344 8.27 26.05 50.00
CA ARG A 344 9.13 27.22 49.80
C ARG A 344 10.54 26.99 50.37
N ARG A 345 11.57 26.99 49.51
CA ARG A 345 12.97 27.21 49.89
C ARG A 345 13.48 28.49 49.20
N PRO A 346 14.35 29.29 49.86
CA PRO A 346 14.71 30.61 49.38
C PRO A 346 15.63 30.56 48.15
N LYS A 347 15.41 31.52 47.25
CA LYS A 347 16.13 31.75 46.00
C LYS A 347 17.62 31.95 46.24
N ARG A 348 18.46 31.12 45.61
CA ARG A 348 19.88 31.40 45.40
C ARG A 348 20.05 31.76 43.92
N SER A 349 20.45 33.00 43.64
CA SER A 349 20.69 33.52 42.30
C SER A 349 21.90 32.84 41.69
N VAL A 350 21.67 31.98 40.69
CA VAL A 350 22.71 31.44 39.82
C VAL A 350 22.44 31.97 38.41
N ASN A 351 23.47 32.58 37.82
CA ASN A 351 23.41 33.23 36.51
C ASN A 351 23.01 32.22 35.42
N PRO A 352 22.00 32.52 34.58
CA PRO A 352 21.60 31.67 33.47
C PRO A 352 22.43 32.03 32.23
N THR A 353 23.67 31.57 32.17
CA THR A 353 24.35 31.38 30.88
C THR A 353 24.05 29.97 30.41
N LEU A 354 22.79 29.72 30.07
CA LEU A 354 22.34 28.47 29.45
C LEU A 354 22.16 28.75 27.97
N HIS A 355 23.00 28.07 27.18
CA HIS A 355 22.99 28.08 25.74
C HIS A 355 21.59 27.87 25.18
N GLU A 356 21.30 28.67 24.17
CA GLU A 356 20.13 28.67 23.31
C GLU A 356 20.09 27.38 22.47
N ASN A 357 19.97 26.22 23.11
CA ASN A 357 19.65 24.95 22.46
C ASN A 357 18.16 24.93 22.13
N SER A 358 17.70 25.89 21.32
CA SER A 358 16.40 25.78 20.69
C SER A 358 16.46 24.57 19.76
N LEU A 359 15.55 23.62 19.96
CA LEU A 359 15.49 22.44 19.12
C LEU A 359 15.29 22.88 17.67
N ARG A 360 16.25 22.54 16.81
CA ARG A 360 16.20 22.87 15.39
C ARG A 360 15.28 21.88 14.70
N VAL A 361 14.17 22.38 14.16
CA VAL A 361 13.26 21.56 13.36
C VAL A 361 13.91 21.34 11.99
N PRO A 362 14.09 20.09 11.54
CA PRO A 362 14.68 19.81 10.23
C PRO A 362 13.79 20.34 9.10
N GLN A 363 14.40 20.70 7.98
CA GLN A 363 13.66 20.97 6.74
C GLN A 363 13.21 19.63 6.14
N VAL A 364 11.95 19.53 5.72
CA VAL A 364 11.44 18.31 5.05
C VAL A 364 10.95 18.67 3.65
N LEU A 365 11.52 18.04 2.62
CA LEU A 365 11.19 18.21 1.21
C LEU A 365 10.70 16.89 0.60
N ALA A 366 9.88 16.99 -0.44
CA ALA A 366 9.40 15.84 -1.20
C ALA A 366 9.68 16.04 -2.69
N THR A 367 10.14 14.98 -3.35
CA THR A 367 10.42 14.98 -4.79
C THR A 367 9.87 13.73 -5.44
N ASP A 368 9.28 13.88 -6.62
CA ASP A 368 8.79 12.77 -7.47
C ASP A 368 8.85 13.22 -8.93
N ASP A 369 9.00 12.29 -9.88
CA ASP A 369 9.02 12.64 -11.30
C ASP A 369 7.64 12.54 -11.98
N GLY A 370 6.62 12.11 -11.25
CA GLY A 370 5.26 11.93 -11.73
C GLY A 370 5.07 10.71 -12.61
N SER A 371 6.06 9.81 -12.72
CA SER A 371 5.98 8.59 -13.54
C SER A 371 4.81 7.68 -13.14
N TRP A 372 4.39 7.73 -11.87
CA TRP A 372 3.24 7.02 -11.34
C TRP A 372 1.88 7.62 -11.71
N ASN A 373 1.85 8.83 -12.29
CA ASN A 373 0.63 9.58 -12.63
C ASN A 373 -0.35 9.77 -11.45
N LEU A 374 0.19 9.96 -10.25
CA LEU A 374 -0.61 10.20 -9.04
C LEU A 374 -1.07 11.67 -8.96
N GLU A 375 -2.27 11.89 -8.41
CA GLU A 375 -2.73 13.24 -8.09
C GLU A 375 -1.95 13.80 -6.90
N MET A 376 -1.22 14.91 -7.13
CA MET A 376 -0.46 15.59 -6.07
C MET A 376 -1.40 16.11 -4.97
N LYS A 377 -1.18 15.66 -3.72
CA LYS A 377 -1.96 16.11 -2.54
C LYS A 377 -1.20 17.12 -1.69
N ALA A 378 0.11 17.24 -1.86
CA ALA A 378 0.97 18.15 -1.11
C ALA A 378 2.04 18.81 -1.98
N ASP A 379 2.82 19.71 -1.38
CA ASP A 379 3.95 20.37 -2.04
C ASP A 379 5.02 19.34 -2.42
N LEU A 380 5.31 19.28 -3.71
CA LEU A 380 6.19 18.31 -4.33
C LEU A 380 7.02 19.01 -5.41
N GLU A 381 8.31 18.71 -5.47
CA GLU A 381 9.15 19.12 -6.58
C GLU A 381 9.25 18.01 -7.63
N MET A 382 9.14 18.39 -8.91
CA MET A 382 9.16 17.44 -10.02
C MET A 382 10.59 17.01 -10.39
N LEU A 383 11.17 16.13 -9.57
CA LEU A 383 12.53 15.59 -9.73
C LEU A 383 12.53 14.07 -9.49
N ASN A 384 13.22 13.34 -10.37
CA ASN A 384 13.55 11.93 -10.10
C ASN A 384 14.63 11.83 -9.01
N VAL A 385 14.87 10.61 -8.50
CA VAL A 385 15.82 10.37 -7.40
C VAL A 385 17.22 10.92 -7.72
N LYS A 386 17.73 10.65 -8.92
CA LYS A 386 19.07 11.07 -9.33
C LYS A 386 19.22 12.59 -9.36
N ASP A 387 18.24 13.30 -9.92
CA ASP A 387 18.24 14.77 -9.99
C ASP A 387 18.06 15.38 -8.59
N SER A 388 17.23 14.77 -7.74
CA SER A 388 17.10 15.14 -6.33
C SER A 388 18.42 15.03 -5.58
N MET A 389 19.15 13.92 -5.76
CA MET A 389 20.46 13.73 -5.14
C MET A 389 21.53 14.65 -5.74
N ALA A 390 21.44 15.01 -7.02
CA ALA A 390 22.33 16.01 -7.61
C ALA A 390 22.10 17.42 -7.03
N LYS A 391 20.84 17.77 -6.76
CA LYS A 391 20.45 19.08 -6.22
C LYS A 391 20.68 19.22 -4.72
N TYR A 392 20.36 18.18 -3.95
CA TYR A 392 20.34 18.23 -2.48
C TYR A 392 21.42 17.39 -1.80
N GLY A 393 22.09 16.50 -2.53
CA GLY A 393 23.17 15.66 -2.03
C GLY A 393 24.41 16.46 -1.64
N LYS A 394 25.24 15.88 -0.76
CA LYS A 394 26.44 16.54 -0.22
C LYS A 394 27.51 16.77 -1.27
N LYS A 395 27.66 15.85 -2.22
CA LYS A 395 28.69 15.95 -3.27
C LYS A 395 28.49 17.12 -4.23
N GLY A 396 27.30 17.72 -4.26
CA GLY A 396 26.99 18.89 -5.07
C GLY A 396 27.26 20.24 -4.38
N HIS A 397 27.52 20.26 -3.07
CA HIS A 397 27.69 21.51 -2.32
C HIS A 397 29.18 21.84 -2.13
N PRO A 398 29.69 22.96 -2.69
CA PRO A 398 31.11 23.34 -2.62
C PRO A 398 31.54 23.87 -1.24
N ASP A 399 30.61 23.96 -0.28
CA ASP A 399 30.82 24.60 1.00
C ASP A 399 30.99 23.56 2.12
N GLU A 400 32.17 22.95 2.18
CA GLU A 400 32.56 22.01 3.26
C GLU A 400 32.39 22.60 4.66
N GLN A 401 32.31 23.94 4.78
CA GLN A 401 32.19 24.64 6.06
C GLN A 401 30.79 24.61 6.65
N ASN A 402 29.74 24.35 5.86
CA ASN A 402 28.37 24.30 6.35
C ASN A 402 27.86 22.85 6.39
N ARG A 403 28.33 22.11 7.39
CA ARG A 403 27.99 20.69 7.57
C ARG A 403 26.48 20.53 7.81
N ARG A 404 25.76 20.12 6.76
CA ARG A 404 24.34 19.77 6.81
C ARG A 404 24.18 18.25 6.91
N GLN A 405 23.26 17.78 7.73
CA GLN A 405 22.85 16.37 7.73
C GLN A 405 21.83 16.14 6.62
N LEU A 406 21.99 15.07 5.87
CA LEU A 406 21.04 14.62 4.86
C LEU A 406 20.48 13.25 5.25
N ILE A 407 19.19 13.21 5.55
CA ILE A 407 18.43 11.97 5.75
C ILE A 407 17.49 11.80 4.56
N VAL A 408 17.56 10.68 3.86
CA VAL A 408 16.68 10.40 2.72
C VAL A 408 15.60 9.39 3.10
N LEU A 409 14.35 9.66 2.76
CA LEU A 409 13.24 8.72 2.89
C LEU A 409 12.87 8.21 1.50
N CYS A 410 12.56 6.93 1.37
CA CYS A 410 11.99 6.37 0.15
C CYS A 410 10.93 5.34 0.54
N SER A 411 9.70 5.54 0.06
CA SER A 411 8.58 4.63 0.33
C SER A 411 8.18 3.90 -0.94
N TRP A 412 8.04 2.58 -0.87
CA TRP A 412 7.59 1.72 -1.98
C TRP A 412 8.41 1.89 -3.26
N MET A 413 9.74 1.74 -3.12
CA MET A 413 10.67 1.69 -4.26
C MET A 413 10.18 0.65 -5.29
N PRO A 414 10.12 0.99 -6.59
CA PRO A 414 9.64 0.04 -7.59
C PRO A 414 10.42 -1.28 -7.55
N MET A 415 9.71 -2.38 -7.78
CA MET A 415 10.29 -3.72 -7.82
C MET A 415 11.43 -3.82 -8.84
N GLY A 416 12.58 -4.33 -8.41
CA GLY A 416 13.77 -4.55 -9.24
C GLY A 416 14.56 -3.29 -9.58
N GLU A 417 14.18 -2.13 -9.05
CA GLU A 417 14.96 -0.89 -9.17
C GLU A 417 15.88 -0.71 -7.96
N ASP A 418 17.05 -0.09 -8.14
CA ASP A 418 17.93 0.28 -7.01
C ASP A 418 18.18 1.79 -6.97
N TRP A 419 17.20 2.53 -6.45
CA TRP A 419 17.36 3.96 -6.19
C TRP A 419 18.35 4.25 -5.06
N SER A 420 18.66 3.26 -4.22
CA SER A 420 19.57 3.44 -3.10
C SER A 420 21.02 3.66 -3.56
N ALA A 421 21.40 3.20 -4.76
CA ALA A 421 22.70 3.54 -5.35
C ALA A 421 22.89 5.05 -5.55
N ASP A 422 21.87 5.76 -6.07
CA ASP A 422 21.92 7.21 -6.23
C ASP A 422 21.94 7.92 -4.87
N ILE A 423 21.16 7.42 -3.90
CA ILE A 423 21.11 7.96 -2.54
C ILE A 423 22.48 7.84 -1.84
N ARG A 424 23.10 6.66 -1.91
CA ARG A 424 24.43 6.41 -1.33
C ARG A 424 25.49 7.24 -2.03
N SER A 425 25.48 7.28 -3.35
CA SER A 425 26.45 8.05 -4.13
C SER A 425 26.30 9.56 -3.93
N GLY A 426 25.10 10.06 -3.65
CA GLY A 426 24.81 11.45 -3.29
C GLY A 426 25.27 11.86 -1.89
N GLY A 427 25.72 10.90 -1.06
CA GLY A 427 26.31 11.16 0.25
C GLY A 427 25.28 11.44 1.35
N ALA A 428 24.17 10.71 1.36
CA ALA A 428 23.24 10.71 2.49
C ALA A 428 23.94 10.23 3.78
N ASP A 429 23.69 10.86 4.93
CA ASP A 429 24.17 10.34 6.22
C ASP A 429 23.38 9.10 6.65
N GLU A 430 22.10 9.10 6.28
CA GLU A 430 21.15 8.04 6.57
C GLU A 430 20.12 8.00 5.45
N TYR A 431 19.70 6.80 5.06
CA TYR A 431 18.50 6.64 4.26
C TYR A 431 17.58 5.58 4.85
N ILE A 432 16.28 5.83 4.78
CA ILE A 432 15.25 5.00 5.37
C ILE A 432 14.35 4.52 4.24
N LEU A 433 14.25 3.21 4.12
CA LEU A 433 13.37 2.54 3.17
C LEU A 433 12.11 2.06 3.89
N ILE A 434 10.95 2.34 3.29
CA ILE A 434 9.62 2.01 3.81
C ILE A 434 8.91 1.16 2.77
N GLY A 435 8.61 -0.10 3.08
CA GLY A 435 7.95 -1.01 2.16
C GLY A 435 8.35 -2.45 2.39
N GLU A 436 7.97 -3.34 1.47
CA GLU A 436 8.28 -4.77 1.55
C GLU A 436 9.79 -5.01 1.42
N SER A 437 10.38 -5.66 2.42
CA SER A 437 11.84 -5.86 2.50
C SER A 437 12.19 -7.34 2.36
N ASP A 438 13.29 -7.62 1.65
CA ASP A 438 13.89 -8.95 1.49
C ASP A 438 13.02 -10.00 0.76
N ASP A 439 11.88 -9.62 0.18
CA ASP A 439 10.97 -10.53 -0.53
C ASP A 439 10.86 -10.28 -2.04
N GLY A 440 11.49 -9.21 -2.51
CA GLY A 440 11.55 -8.79 -3.91
C GLY A 440 10.41 -7.96 -4.41
N ASN A 441 9.56 -7.42 -3.55
CA ASN A 441 8.40 -6.63 -3.99
C ASN A 441 8.63 -5.11 -3.98
N CYS A 442 9.65 -4.63 -3.25
CA CYS A 442 10.10 -3.24 -3.33
C CYS A 442 11.62 -3.19 -3.49
N GLY A 443 12.11 -2.38 -4.44
CA GLY A 443 13.53 -2.31 -4.78
C GLY A 443 14.12 -3.62 -5.31
N ASP A 444 15.44 -3.65 -5.47
CA ASP A 444 16.19 -4.85 -5.81
C ASP A 444 16.65 -5.60 -4.55
N ASN A 445 16.40 -6.90 -4.47
CA ASN A 445 16.71 -7.69 -3.28
C ASN A 445 18.18 -7.61 -2.85
N TRP A 446 19.11 -7.68 -3.79
CA TRP A 446 20.53 -7.65 -3.46
C TRP A 446 21.05 -6.21 -3.44
N MET A 447 20.79 -5.44 -4.49
CA MET A 447 21.38 -4.12 -4.67
C MET A 447 20.85 -3.11 -3.64
N THR A 448 19.56 -3.20 -3.30
CA THR A 448 18.91 -2.33 -2.31
C THR A 448 19.02 -2.91 -0.90
N TRP A 449 18.58 -4.16 -0.69
CA TRP A 449 18.43 -4.73 0.66
C TRP A 449 19.62 -5.58 1.13
N GLY A 450 20.47 -6.03 0.21
CA GLY A 450 21.56 -6.96 0.48
C GLY A 450 21.12 -8.35 0.91
N ASN A 451 19.99 -8.84 0.39
CA ASN A 451 19.52 -10.20 0.64
C ASN A 451 20.41 -11.22 -0.11
N PRO A 452 21.22 -12.03 0.61
CA PRO A 452 22.17 -12.95 -0.01
C PRO A 452 21.51 -14.05 -0.85
N ASP A 453 20.24 -14.37 -0.61
CA ASP A 453 19.51 -15.38 -1.39
C ASP A 453 19.33 -14.98 -2.87
N PHE A 454 19.62 -13.73 -3.24
CA PHE A 454 19.47 -13.18 -4.59
C PHE A 454 20.79 -12.81 -5.28
N PHE A 455 21.93 -13.03 -4.63
CA PHE A 455 23.24 -12.64 -5.15
C PHE A 455 23.55 -13.24 -6.53
N ASP A 456 23.18 -14.50 -6.76
CA ASP A 456 23.55 -15.26 -7.97
C ASP A 456 22.81 -14.79 -9.23
N SER A 457 21.64 -14.15 -9.08
CA SER A 457 20.82 -13.76 -10.23
C SER A 457 21.42 -12.65 -11.10
N ALA A 458 22.37 -11.87 -10.57
CA ALA A 458 22.93 -10.71 -11.25
C ALA A 458 24.27 -10.97 -11.98
N ILE A 459 24.98 -12.07 -11.66
CA ILE A 459 26.39 -12.24 -12.05
C ILE A 459 26.66 -13.51 -12.88
N GLU A 460 25.77 -14.51 -12.85
CA GLU A 460 25.99 -15.73 -13.63
C GLU A 460 25.55 -15.58 -15.10
N GLY A 461 26.51 -15.31 -15.97
CA GLY A 461 26.42 -15.78 -17.36
C GLY A 461 26.20 -17.31 -17.40
N PRO A 462 25.69 -17.88 -18.50
CA PRO A 462 25.12 -19.25 -18.56
C PRO A 462 26.10 -20.43 -18.36
N ALA A 463 27.29 -20.22 -17.79
CA ALA A 463 28.28 -21.27 -17.55
C ALA A 463 28.33 -21.63 -16.07
N GLY A 464 27.43 -22.54 -15.67
CA GLY A 464 27.26 -23.01 -14.29
C GLY A 464 28.55 -23.44 -13.60
N ARG A 465 28.94 -22.67 -12.59
CA ARG A 465 29.96 -23.08 -11.62
C ARG A 465 29.26 -23.69 -10.41
N GLN A 466 29.40 -25.00 -10.26
CA GLN A 466 29.21 -25.68 -8.98
C GLN A 466 30.30 -25.18 -8.02
N ASN A 467 30.00 -24.23 -7.12
CA ASN A 467 30.93 -23.80 -6.09
C ASN A 467 30.19 -23.55 -4.76
N ASP A 468 30.08 -24.60 -3.95
CA ASP A 468 29.61 -24.53 -2.56
C ASP A 468 30.62 -23.86 -1.59
N GLU A 469 31.77 -23.37 -2.08
CA GLU A 469 32.87 -22.82 -1.25
C GLU A 469 33.07 -21.29 -1.33
N ILE A 470 32.23 -20.51 -2.05
CA ILE A 470 32.43 -19.05 -2.25
C ILE A 470 31.44 -18.17 -1.46
N ALA A 471 30.52 -18.73 -0.66
CA ALA A 471 29.49 -17.94 0.02
C ALA A 471 29.99 -17.05 1.19
N THR A 472 31.26 -17.13 1.60
CA THR A 472 31.72 -16.53 2.88
C THR A 472 32.14 -15.06 2.83
N ASP A 473 32.28 -14.44 1.64
CA ASP A 473 32.77 -13.06 1.52
C ASP A 473 31.81 -12.09 0.80
N MET A 474 30.51 -12.40 0.75
CA MET A 474 29.54 -11.53 0.07
C MET A 474 29.21 -10.30 0.93
N ILE A 475 29.79 -9.16 0.58
CA ILE A 475 29.50 -7.86 1.21
C ILE A 475 28.41 -7.15 0.39
N PRO A 476 27.24 -6.83 0.98
CA PRO A 476 26.18 -6.16 0.24
C PRO A 476 26.57 -4.73 -0.15
N PRO A 477 26.01 -4.17 -1.25
CA PRO A 477 26.42 -2.85 -1.76
C PRO A 477 26.37 -1.73 -0.73
N TYR A 478 25.32 -1.67 0.09
CA TYR A 478 25.25 -0.67 1.15
C TYR A 478 26.40 -0.79 2.16
N SER A 479 26.86 -2.01 2.47
CA SER A 479 27.97 -2.23 3.41
C SER A 479 29.31 -1.87 2.79
N MET A 480 29.50 -2.15 1.48
CA MET A 480 30.68 -1.70 0.73
C MET A 480 30.79 -0.18 0.72
N ASP A 481 29.66 0.51 0.62
CA ASP A 481 29.56 1.97 0.67
C ASP A 481 29.62 2.55 2.10
N GLY A 482 29.86 1.70 3.11
CA GLY A 482 30.06 2.11 4.49
C GLY A 482 28.78 2.35 5.30
N TYR A 483 27.62 1.86 4.84
CA TYR A 483 26.36 1.96 5.57
C TYR A 483 26.10 0.71 6.44
N VAL A 484 25.38 0.92 7.54
CA VAL A 484 24.91 -0.13 8.46
C VAL A 484 23.39 -0.17 8.39
N ARG A 485 22.87 -1.33 8.01
CA ARG A 485 21.43 -1.64 8.01
C ARG A 485 20.94 -1.84 9.45
N THR A 486 19.82 -1.22 9.80
CA THR A 486 19.15 -1.33 11.10
C THR A 486 17.64 -1.39 10.85
N ASN A 487 16.98 -2.49 11.23
CA ASN A 487 15.53 -2.56 11.18
C ASN A 487 14.92 -1.70 12.30
N LEU A 488 13.98 -0.83 11.96
CA LEU A 488 13.25 0.00 12.91
C LEU A 488 11.96 -0.73 13.30
N ASP A 489 12.09 -1.80 14.10
CA ASP A 489 10.98 -2.73 14.40
C ASP A 489 9.77 -2.03 15.03
N GLU A 490 10.00 -1.01 15.87
CA GLU A 490 8.91 -0.24 16.49
C GLU A 490 8.10 0.57 15.47
N LEU A 491 8.73 1.07 14.41
CA LEU A 491 8.06 1.74 13.29
C LEU A 491 7.37 0.74 12.37
N SER A 492 8.06 -0.36 12.06
CA SER A 492 7.53 -1.42 11.19
C SER A 492 6.22 -2.00 11.73
N LYS A 493 6.10 -2.14 13.06
CA LYS A 493 4.85 -2.55 13.72
C LYS A 493 3.68 -1.60 13.48
N LEU A 494 3.94 -0.32 13.16
CA LEU A 494 2.92 0.71 12.96
C LEU A 494 2.55 0.90 11.48
N GLN A 495 3.17 0.16 10.56
CA GLN A 495 2.90 0.25 9.13
C GLN A 495 1.57 -0.39 8.75
N PHE A 496 0.97 0.16 7.71
CA PHE A 496 -0.29 -0.28 7.11
C PHE A 496 -0.05 -0.32 5.62
N SER A 497 0.56 -1.41 5.13
CA SER A 497 0.65 -1.64 3.70
C SER A 497 -0.76 -1.81 3.11
N ARG A 498 -0.87 -1.74 1.79
CA ARG A 498 -2.14 -1.96 1.09
C ARG A 498 -2.85 -3.26 1.43
N PHE A 499 -2.14 -4.27 1.95
CA PHE A 499 -2.71 -5.57 2.29
C PHE A 499 -3.25 -5.54 3.74
N ASP A 500 -4.49 -5.97 3.92
CA ASP A 500 -5.10 -6.26 5.24
C ASP A 500 -4.96 -7.72 5.66
N SER A 501 -4.20 -8.50 4.89
CA SER A 501 -3.90 -9.89 5.17
C SER A 501 -2.66 -10.00 6.06
N ARG A 502 -2.30 -11.25 6.43
CA ARG A 502 -1.02 -11.52 7.10
C ARG A 502 0.19 -11.11 6.24
N GLU A 503 0.02 -10.90 4.94
CA GLU A 503 1.09 -10.46 4.03
C GLU A 503 1.52 -9.02 4.32
N SER A 504 0.69 -8.22 5.01
CA SER A 504 1.06 -6.85 5.38
C SER A 504 2.33 -6.74 6.24
N SER A 505 2.69 -7.86 6.87
CA SER A 505 3.81 -7.98 7.79
C SER A 505 5.17 -8.11 7.10
N THR A 506 5.20 -8.19 5.76
CA THR A 506 6.45 -8.14 4.99
C THR A 506 6.94 -6.70 4.79
N SER A 507 6.07 -5.71 4.98
CA SER A 507 6.48 -4.31 5.02
C SER A 507 7.30 -4.02 6.28
N SER A 508 8.42 -3.33 6.09
CA SER A 508 9.27 -2.87 7.18
C SER A 508 9.73 -1.43 6.97
N THR A 509 10.22 -0.84 8.05
CA THR A 509 10.97 0.43 8.02
C THR A 509 12.42 0.10 8.34
N VAL A 510 13.33 0.32 7.40
CA VAL A 510 14.74 -0.03 7.55
C VAL A 510 15.60 1.20 7.35
N SER A 511 16.46 1.49 8.31
CA SER A 511 17.45 2.55 8.26
C SER A 511 18.79 2.01 7.81
N PHE A 512 19.47 2.74 6.94
CA PHE A 512 20.84 2.50 6.51
C PHE A 512 21.66 3.73 6.87
N ARG A 513 22.51 3.60 7.89
CA ARG A 513 23.30 4.73 8.42
C ARG A 513 24.75 4.64 8.01
N GLN A 514 25.31 5.72 7.50
CA GLN A 514 26.74 5.79 7.21
C GLN A 514 27.52 5.62 8.53
N LYS A 515 28.51 4.72 8.54
CA LYS A 515 29.41 4.57 9.69
C LYS A 515 30.10 5.90 9.93
N GLN A 516 29.96 6.44 11.14
CA GLN A 516 30.83 7.53 11.56
C GLN A 516 32.24 6.93 11.62
N ILE A 517 33.11 7.42 10.73
CA ILE A 517 34.54 7.17 10.88
C ILE A 517 34.93 8.03 12.08
N ASP A 518 35.20 7.40 13.22
CA ASP A 518 35.88 8.07 14.32
C ASP A 518 37.26 8.49 13.77
N VAL A 519 37.38 9.75 13.38
CA VAL A 519 38.62 10.35 12.85
C VAL A 519 39.58 10.65 13.98
#